data_AF-A0A8D3A4Y1-F1
#
_entry.id   AF-A0A8D3A4Y1-F1
#
_cell.length_a   1.000
_cell.length_b   1.000
_cell.length_c   1.000
_cell.angle_alpha   90.00
_cell.angle_beta   90.00
_cell.angle_gamma   90.00
#
_symmetry.space_group_name_H-M   'P 1'
#
loop_
_entity.id
_entity.type
_entity.pdbx_description
1 polymer ?
#
loop_
_entity_poly.entity_id
_entity_poly.type
_entity_poly.pdbx_seq_one_letter_code
_entity_poly.pdbx_strand_id
1 'polypeptide(L)'
;MWDVWSGAIIGQCSCPSAPPQCPPGVSLVLDGCGCCRVCAKQMGELCTEKDVCDPHKGLDCDFGAPINRRIGVCTAREGATCVFGGMVYKSGETFQSSCKYQCTCLDGAVGCVPLCSMDIRLPSPDCPMPRRVKVPGKCCEEWECDSPYRHSFHGLPYREEETYGPDPSMMRENCLVQTTEWSACSKTCGLGISTRVTNDNRECRLEKQTRLCMVRPCESQLEQSIRKGKKCIRTPRLSKPMKFEISGCTTTKSYRPKFCGVCLDGRCCTPHRTTTLPMEFKCPDGQVMKKHMMFIKSCACHYNCPGENDIFESMYYKKMMGDMA
;
A
#
# COMPACT_ATOMS: atom_id res chain seq x y z
N MET A 1 -63.62 -5.21 1.78
CA MET A 1 -63.19 -5.28 3.19
C MET A 1 -61.69 -4.99 3.20
N TRP A 2 -61.38 -3.69 3.33
CA TRP A 2 -60.13 -3.00 3.76
C TRP A 2 -58.79 -3.24 3.03
N ASP A 3 -58.27 -2.12 2.52
CA ASP A 3 -56.90 -1.80 2.11
C ASP A 3 -55.83 -2.12 3.17
N VAL A 4 -54.60 -2.42 2.72
CA VAL A 4 -53.39 -1.87 3.37
C VAL A 4 -52.36 -1.51 2.30
N TRP A 5 -52.36 -0.24 1.92
CA TRP A 5 -51.18 0.45 1.41
C TRP A 5 -50.19 0.63 2.56
N SER A 6 -49.05 -0.06 2.55
CA SER A 6 -47.90 0.36 3.36
C SER A 6 -47.16 1.46 2.62
N GLY A 7 -47.76 2.65 2.63
CA GLY A 7 -47.09 3.87 2.25
C GLY A 7 -45.94 4.11 3.20
N ALA A 8 -44.71 4.12 2.68
CA ALA A 8 -43.66 4.90 3.29
C ALA A 8 -44.20 6.34 3.38
N ILE A 9 -44.31 6.85 4.60
CA ILE A 9 -44.66 8.25 4.84
C ILE A 9 -43.51 9.06 4.24
N ILE A 10 -43.67 9.50 2.99
CA ILE A 10 -42.93 10.62 2.43
C ILE A 10 -43.47 11.82 3.20
N GLY A 11 -42.90 12.08 4.38
CA GLY A 11 -43.16 13.30 5.11
C GLY A 11 -42.84 14.46 4.17
N GLN A 12 -43.85 15.25 3.82
CA GLN A 12 -43.62 16.50 3.10
C GLN A 12 -42.69 17.35 3.94
N CYS A 13 -41.45 17.52 3.48
CA CYS A 13 -40.51 18.40 4.15
C CYS A 13 -40.93 19.83 3.93
N SER A 14 -41.26 20.50 5.03
CA SER A 14 -41.64 21.90 5.02
C SER A 14 -40.41 22.76 5.30
N CYS A 15 -39.54 22.91 4.30
CA CYS A 15 -38.32 23.70 4.41
C CYS A 15 -38.56 25.17 4.03
N PRO A 16 -37.77 26.11 4.59
CA PRO A 16 -37.74 27.49 4.09
C PRO A 16 -37.39 27.53 2.61
N SER A 17 -37.98 28.46 1.86
CA SER A 17 -37.78 28.60 0.41
C SER A 17 -36.34 29.01 0.03
N ALA A 18 -35.61 29.64 0.95
CA ALA A 18 -34.19 29.95 0.79
C ALA A 18 -33.37 29.30 1.92
N PRO A 19 -32.19 28.75 1.62
CA PRO A 19 -31.30 28.21 2.63
C PRO A 19 -30.74 29.33 3.54
N PRO A 20 -30.50 29.05 4.84
CA PRO A 20 -29.96 30.03 5.76
C PRO A 20 -28.53 30.43 5.38
N GLN A 21 -28.14 31.66 5.69
CA GLN A 21 -26.73 32.08 5.63
C GLN A 21 -26.05 31.77 6.96
N CYS A 22 -25.08 30.86 6.93
CA CYS A 22 -24.33 30.47 8.11
C CYS A 22 -23.17 31.43 8.37
N PRO A 23 -22.80 31.66 9.65
CA PRO A 23 -21.63 32.44 10.00
C PRO A 23 -20.34 31.88 9.35
N PRO A 24 -19.31 32.72 9.15
CA PRO A 24 -18.03 32.26 8.63
C PRO A 24 -17.46 31.09 9.44
N GLY A 25 -17.08 30.02 8.75
CA GLY A 25 -16.55 28.81 9.38
C GLY A 25 -17.60 27.86 9.96
N VAL A 26 -18.90 28.10 9.77
CA VAL A 26 -20.00 27.17 10.11
C VAL A 26 -20.50 26.48 8.85
N SER A 27 -20.52 25.14 8.85
CA SER A 27 -20.99 24.38 7.69
C SER A 27 -22.50 24.49 7.48
N LEU A 28 -22.93 24.64 6.23
CA LEU A 28 -24.33 24.47 5.82
C LEU A 28 -24.59 22.99 5.51
N VAL A 29 -25.41 22.33 6.32
CA VAL A 29 -25.68 20.88 6.27
C VAL A 29 -27.18 20.61 6.15
N LEU A 30 -27.57 19.34 5.98
CA LEU A 30 -28.97 18.93 6.10
C LEU A 30 -29.31 18.72 7.58
N ASP A 31 -30.57 18.91 7.96
CA ASP A 31 -31.08 18.61 9.29
C ASP A 31 -31.04 17.10 9.60
N GLY A 32 -31.32 16.71 10.85
CA GLY A 32 -31.31 15.29 11.25
C GLY A 32 -32.31 14.40 10.49
N CYS A 33 -33.29 15.01 9.81
CA CYS A 33 -34.23 14.34 8.92
C CYS A 33 -33.71 14.17 7.48
N GLY A 34 -32.56 14.77 7.14
CA GLY A 34 -31.95 14.73 5.82
C GLY A 34 -32.66 15.58 4.77
N CYS A 35 -33.40 16.62 5.17
CA CYS A 35 -34.31 17.32 4.27
C CYS A 35 -34.09 18.83 4.15
N CYS A 36 -34.01 19.55 5.26
CA CYS A 36 -33.87 21.00 5.24
C CYS A 36 -32.42 21.42 5.43
N ARG A 37 -31.98 22.46 4.70
CA ARG A 37 -30.65 23.04 4.90
C ARG A 37 -30.63 23.87 6.18
N VAL A 38 -29.71 23.56 7.08
CA VAL A 38 -29.51 24.20 8.38
C VAL A 38 -28.04 24.49 8.62
N CYS A 39 -27.73 25.42 9.52
CA CYS A 39 -26.37 25.65 9.95
C CYS A 39 -25.97 24.60 11.00
N ALA A 40 -24.82 23.98 10.80
CA ALA A 40 -24.34 22.93 11.69
C ALA A 40 -23.97 23.49 13.06
N LYS A 41 -24.26 22.72 14.11
CA LYS A 41 -23.88 23.04 15.48
C LYS A 41 -22.37 22.93 15.67
N GLN A 42 -21.80 23.83 16.44
CA GLN A 42 -20.36 23.97 16.65
C GLN A 42 -19.92 23.35 17.98
N MET A 43 -18.60 23.22 18.17
CA MET A 43 -18.00 22.60 19.35
C MET A 43 -18.51 23.27 20.64
N GLY A 44 -19.01 22.47 21.57
CA GLY A 44 -19.57 22.94 22.85
C GLY A 44 -21.03 23.42 22.79
N GLU A 45 -21.66 23.48 21.61
CA GLU A 45 -23.09 23.81 21.52
C GLU A 45 -23.98 22.64 21.93
N LEU A 46 -25.13 22.96 22.52
CA LEU A 46 -26.15 21.97 22.85
C LEU A 46 -26.82 21.45 21.57
N CYS A 47 -27.00 20.14 21.52
CA CYS A 47 -27.62 19.41 20.40
C CYS A 47 -28.67 18.42 20.91
N THR A 48 -29.65 18.13 20.08
CA THR A 48 -30.68 17.10 20.28
C THR A 48 -30.59 16.06 19.16
N GLU A 49 -31.40 15.00 19.20
CA GLU A 49 -31.46 13.99 18.12
C GLU A 49 -31.77 14.58 16.72
N LYS A 50 -32.33 15.79 16.66
CA LYS A 50 -32.68 16.46 15.40
C LYS A 50 -31.60 17.43 14.91
N ASP A 51 -30.66 17.78 15.77
CA ASP A 51 -29.58 18.72 15.46
C ASP A 51 -28.38 17.99 14.87
N VAL A 52 -27.66 18.64 13.96
CA VAL A 52 -26.46 18.10 13.32
C VAL A 52 -25.25 18.95 13.72
N CYS A 53 -24.31 18.35 14.45
CA CYS A 53 -23.00 18.94 14.74
C CYS A 53 -22.13 18.99 13.48
N ASP A 54 -21.21 19.95 13.38
CA ASP A 54 -20.43 20.25 12.17
C ASP A 54 -19.55 19.06 11.73
N PRO A 55 -19.95 18.32 10.68
CA PRO A 55 -19.26 17.11 10.27
C PRO A 55 -17.92 17.44 9.59
N HIS A 56 -17.80 18.62 8.96
CA HIS A 56 -16.54 19.07 8.37
C HIS A 56 -15.48 19.40 9.44
N LYS A 57 -15.90 19.52 10.70
CA LYS A 57 -15.02 19.67 11.88
C LYS A 57 -14.93 18.39 12.72
N GLY A 58 -15.50 17.28 12.26
CA GLY A 58 -15.50 16.01 12.96
C GLY A 58 -16.29 16.03 14.28
N LEU A 59 -17.31 16.88 14.38
CA LEU A 59 -18.13 16.99 15.59
C LEU A 59 -19.30 16.00 15.55
N ASP A 60 -19.64 15.43 16.69
CA ASP A 60 -20.79 14.54 16.89
C ASP A 60 -21.53 14.93 18.19
N CYS A 61 -22.81 14.57 18.29
CA CYS A 61 -23.63 14.96 19.44
C CYS A 61 -23.48 13.92 20.56
N ASP A 62 -22.68 14.24 21.58
CA ASP A 62 -22.47 13.36 22.72
C ASP A 62 -23.56 13.60 23.80
N PHE A 63 -24.40 12.58 24.01
CA PHE A 63 -25.48 12.59 25.00
C PHE A 63 -25.05 12.13 26.41
N GLY A 64 -23.80 11.70 26.60
CA GLY A 64 -23.28 11.26 27.90
C GLY A 64 -23.97 10.00 28.46
N ALA A 65 -23.88 9.81 29.79
CA ALA A 65 -24.39 8.63 30.48
C ALA A 65 -25.94 8.52 30.42
N PRO A 66 -26.51 7.30 30.39
CA PRO A 66 -27.87 7.01 29.89
C PRO A 66 -29.06 7.53 30.72
N ILE A 67 -28.84 8.38 31.72
CA ILE A 67 -29.87 8.75 32.69
C ILE A 67 -30.68 10.01 32.29
N ASN A 68 -30.25 10.81 31.30
CA ASN A 68 -31.04 11.94 30.77
C ASN A 68 -30.80 12.19 29.26
N ARG A 69 -31.39 11.33 28.40
CA ARG A 69 -31.13 11.27 26.95
C ARG A 69 -32.01 12.20 26.09
N ARG A 70 -31.93 13.52 26.23
CA ARG A 70 -32.61 14.42 25.27
C ARG A 70 -31.76 15.56 24.72
N ILE A 71 -30.70 15.94 25.44
CA ILE A 71 -29.85 17.07 25.09
C ILE A 71 -28.41 16.60 25.30
N GLY A 72 -27.62 16.59 24.23
CA GLY A 72 -26.19 16.34 24.22
C GLY A 72 -25.40 17.63 23.97
N VAL A 73 -24.09 17.48 23.84
CA VAL A 73 -23.15 18.56 23.49
C VAL A 73 -22.38 18.14 22.25
N CYS A 74 -22.20 19.04 21.29
CA CYS A 74 -21.35 18.79 20.14
C CYS A 74 -19.88 18.71 20.57
N THR A 75 -19.31 17.51 20.53
CA THR A 75 -17.90 17.25 20.85
C THR A 75 -17.18 16.75 19.62
N ALA A 76 -15.86 16.92 19.57
CA ALA A 76 -15.06 16.21 18.58
C ALA A 76 -15.24 14.71 18.80
N ARG A 77 -15.47 13.95 17.72
CA ARG A 77 -15.44 12.50 17.81
C ARG A 77 -14.14 12.08 18.47
N GLU A 78 -14.22 11.27 19.52
CA GLU A 78 -13.07 10.49 19.94
C GLU A 78 -12.66 9.66 18.71
N GLY A 79 -11.49 9.97 18.17
CA GLY A 79 -11.01 9.24 16.99
C GLY A 79 -10.97 7.75 17.31
N ALA A 80 -11.34 6.92 16.35
CA ALA A 80 -11.45 5.49 16.54
C ALA A 80 -10.15 4.93 17.14
N THR A 81 -10.29 4.03 18.11
CA THR A 81 -9.15 3.34 18.70
C THR A 81 -8.51 2.40 17.69
N CYS A 82 -7.19 2.30 17.70
CA CYS A 82 -6.46 1.32 16.90
C CYS A 82 -6.21 0.06 17.70
N VAL A 83 -6.27 -1.11 17.05
CA VAL A 83 -5.83 -2.37 17.65
C VAL A 83 -4.54 -2.82 16.95
N PHE A 84 -3.45 -2.92 17.69
CA PHE A 84 -2.14 -3.31 17.15
C PHE A 84 -1.42 -4.25 18.11
N GLY A 85 -1.04 -5.44 17.62
CA GLY A 85 -0.39 -6.47 18.45
C GLY A 85 -1.25 -6.96 19.62
N GLY A 86 -2.58 -6.92 19.49
CA GLY A 86 -3.52 -7.28 20.56
C GLY A 86 -3.74 -6.19 21.63
N MET A 87 -3.06 -5.05 21.53
CA MET A 87 -3.23 -3.89 22.42
C MET A 87 -4.10 -2.82 21.75
N VAL A 88 -4.86 -2.07 22.55
CA VAL A 88 -5.76 -1.00 22.10
C VAL A 88 -5.10 0.35 22.38
N TYR A 89 -4.98 1.18 21.34
CA TYR A 89 -4.38 2.51 21.39
C TYR A 89 -5.43 3.57 21.06
N LYS A 90 -5.42 4.69 21.79
CA LYS A 90 -6.31 5.82 21.51
C LYS A 90 -5.82 6.61 20.29
N SER A 91 -6.75 7.25 19.58
CA SER A 91 -6.37 8.17 18.51
C SER A 91 -5.50 9.31 19.05
N GLY A 92 -4.36 9.55 18.41
CA GLY A 92 -3.27 10.43 18.85
C GLY A 92 -2.17 9.76 19.67
N GLU A 93 -2.37 8.52 20.12
CA GLU A 93 -1.39 7.80 20.94
C GLU A 93 -0.21 7.30 20.10
N THR A 94 1.01 7.55 20.58
CA THR A 94 2.25 7.07 19.98
C THR A 94 2.83 5.91 20.77
N PHE A 95 3.29 4.87 20.07
CA PHE A 95 3.87 3.68 20.67
C PHE A 95 5.00 3.12 19.81
N GLN A 96 5.94 2.41 20.44
CA GLN A 96 7.06 1.82 19.73
C GLN A 96 6.78 0.33 19.48
N SER A 97 6.48 -0.04 18.22
CA SER A 97 6.18 -1.44 17.87
C SER A 97 7.42 -2.33 17.90
N SER A 98 8.60 -1.75 17.69
CA SER A 98 9.90 -2.39 17.89
C SER A 98 10.98 -1.32 18.00
N CYS A 99 12.20 -1.71 18.34
CA CYS A 99 13.33 -0.78 18.35
C CYS A 99 13.53 -0.06 16.98
N LYS A 100 13.04 -0.62 15.87
CA LYS A 100 13.18 -0.10 14.51
C LYS A 100 12.04 0.86 14.07
N TYR A 101 10.91 0.90 14.77
CA TYR A 101 9.72 1.62 14.32
C TYR A 101 8.97 2.31 15.46
N GLN A 102 8.58 3.56 15.22
CA GLN A 102 7.66 4.31 16.06
C GLN A 102 6.33 4.47 15.33
N CYS A 103 5.23 4.15 16.00
CA CYS A 103 3.88 4.13 15.45
C CYS A 103 2.98 5.14 16.15
N THR A 104 1.96 5.60 15.45
CA THR A 104 0.93 6.52 15.94
C THR A 104 -0.43 5.98 15.53
N CYS A 105 -1.37 5.90 16.46
CA CYS A 105 -2.77 5.67 16.15
C CYS A 105 -3.41 6.98 15.71
N LEU A 106 -4.06 6.99 14.55
CA LEU A 106 -4.81 8.12 14.01
C LEU A 106 -6.14 7.59 13.50
N ASP A 107 -7.19 7.81 14.27
CA ASP A 107 -8.59 7.53 13.92
C ASP A 107 -8.80 6.12 13.33
N GLY A 108 -8.40 5.10 14.10
CA GLY A 108 -8.53 3.68 13.76
C GLY A 108 -7.45 3.15 12.82
N ALA A 109 -6.54 3.99 12.34
CA ALA A 109 -5.40 3.61 11.51
C ALA A 109 -4.07 3.77 12.25
N VAL A 110 -3.18 2.79 12.15
CA VAL A 110 -1.82 2.88 12.68
C VAL A 110 -0.86 3.28 11.57
N GLY A 111 -0.16 4.41 11.76
CA GLY A 111 0.95 4.82 10.90
C GLY A 111 2.27 4.67 11.63
N CYS A 112 3.28 4.06 11.01
CA CYS A 112 4.61 3.90 11.60
C CYS A 112 5.68 4.62 10.78
N VAL A 113 6.73 5.09 11.45
CA VAL A 113 7.93 5.68 10.86
C VAL A 113 9.16 4.86 11.26
N PRO A 114 10.12 4.63 10.34
CA PRO A 114 11.35 3.92 10.67
C PRO A 114 12.24 4.81 11.53
N LEU A 115 12.82 4.22 12.58
CA LEU A 115 13.81 4.85 13.46
C LEU A 115 15.25 4.58 12.98
N CYS A 116 15.44 3.55 12.18
CA CYS A 116 16.73 3.21 11.57
C CYS A 116 16.94 3.96 10.26
N SER A 117 18.19 4.33 9.97
CA SER A 117 18.57 4.85 8.65
C SER A 117 18.26 3.80 7.56
N MET A 118 17.57 4.25 6.52
CA MET A 118 17.27 3.47 5.32
C MET A 118 18.25 3.76 4.19
N ASP A 119 19.40 4.36 4.51
CA ASP A 119 20.40 4.75 3.51
C ASP A 119 20.99 3.53 2.81
N ILE A 120 21.10 3.64 1.50
CA ILE A 120 21.62 2.62 0.60
C ILE A 120 23.12 2.89 0.40
N ARG A 121 23.97 1.92 0.76
CA ARG A 121 25.39 1.95 0.41
C ARG A 121 25.57 1.34 -0.97
N LEU A 122 26.01 2.16 -1.92
CA LEU A 122 26.35 1.69 -3.26
C LEU A 122 27.71 0.96 -3.22
N PRO A 123 27.94 0.02 -4.17
CA PRO A 123 29.26 -0.52 -4.41
C PRO A 123 30.28 0.61 -4.64
N SER A 124 31.39 0.58 -3.91
CA SER A 124 32.52 1.50 -4.06
C SER A 124 33.81 0.68 -4.25
N PRO A 125 34.92 1.30 -4.73
CA PRO A 125 36.21 0.61 -4.82
C PRO A 125 36.62 -0.09 -3.51
N ASP A 126 36.33 0.55 -2.36
CA ASP A 126 36.61 0.02 -1.03
C ASP A 126 35.54 -0.96 -0.49
N CYS A 127 34.43 -1.12 -1.20
CA CYS A 127 33.30 -1.95 -0.79
C CYS A 127 32.51 -2.43 -2.03
N PRO A 128 33.06 -3.38 -2.80
CA PRO A 128 32.45 -3.81 -4.05
C PRO A 128 31.13 -4.59 -3.83
N MET A 129 30.97 -5.19 -2.65
CA MET A 129 29.78 -5.98 -2.29
C MET A 129 29.23 -5.57 -0.92
N PRO A 130 28.52 -4.43 -0.83
CA PRO A 130 27.94 -3.96 0.42
C PRO A 130 26.77 -4.86 0.82
N ARG A 131 26.80 -5.39 2.05
CA ARG A 131 25.77 -6.24 2.63
C ARG A 131 25.25 -5.61 3.92
N ARG A 132 23.93 -5.53 4.09
CA ARG A 132 23.34 -5.19 5.38
C ARG A 132 23.36 -6.42 6.29
N VAL A 133 23.92 -6.25 7.47
CA VAL A 133 24.06 -7.33 8.45
C VAL A 133 23.51 -6.91 9.81
N LYS A 134 22.88 -7.88 10.49
CA LYS A 134 22.40 -7.69 11.85
C LYS A 134 23.56 -7.84 12.81
N VAL A 135 23.98 -6.74 13.42
CA VAL A 135 25.07 -6.73 14.40
C VAL A 135 24.49 -7.12 15.78
N PRO A 136 25.08 -8.09 16.49
CA PRO A 136 24.65 -8.44 17.84
C PRO A 136 24.64 -7.21 18.77
N GLY A 137 23.55 -7.02 19.50
CA GLY A 137 23.38 -5.90 20.44
C GLY A 137 22.97 -4.56 19.82
N LYS A 138 22.92 -4.43 18.48
CA LYS A 138 22.41 -3.23 17.80
C LYS A 138 20.99 -3.44 17.28
N CYS A 139 20.17 -2.40 17.37
CA CYS A 139 18.82 -2.42 16.83
C CYS A 139 18.82 -2.39 15.29
N CYS A 140 19.59 -1.45 14.72
CA CYS A 140 19.67 -1.23 13.29
C CYS A 140 20.74 -2.13 12.65
N GLU A 141 20.52 -2.49 11.39
CA GLU A 141 21.50 -3.18 10.58
C GLU A 141 22.60 -2.22 10.12
N GLU A 142 23.81 -2.74 9.97
CA GLU A 142 24.96 -1.97 9.51
C GLU A 142 25.49 -2.54 8.20
N TRP A 143 26.23 -1.71 7.47
CA TRP A 143 26.87 -2.09 6.21
C TRP A 143 28.19 -2.79 6.47
N GLU A 144 28.28 -4.04 6.05
CA GLU A 144 29.51 -4.84 5.99
C GLU A 144 29.94 -5.00 4.53
N CYS A 145 31.25 -5.06 4.30
CA CYS A 145 31.83 -5.28 2.97
C CYS A 145 32.63 -6.57 3.02
N ASP A 146 32.20 -7.58 2.26
CA ASP A 146 33.02 -8.77 2.10
C ASP A 146 34.21 -8.45 1.18
N SER A 147 35.42 -8.68 1.68
CA SER A 147 36.65 -8.61 0.89
C SER A 147 36.80 -9.91 0.09
N PRO A 148 36.90 -9.84 -1.26
CA PRO A 148 37.53 -10.92 -2.00
C PRO A 148 39.05 -10.77 -1.80
N TYR A 149 39.75 -11.87 -1.51
CA TYR A 149 41.21 -12.01 -1.35
C TYR A 149 41.82 -11.75 0.04
N ARG A 150 41.60 -12.69 0.97
CA ARG A 150 42.69 -13.20 1.81
C ARG A 150 43.24 -14.49 1.21
N HIS A 151 43.98 -14.39 0.11
CA HIS A 151 44.93 -15.43 -0.27
C HIS A 151 46.27 -14.76 -0.55
N SER A 152 47.20 -15.02 0.37
CA SER A 152 48.61 -14.69 0.27
C SER A 152 49.15 -15.11 -1.10
N PHE A 153 49.63 -14.18 -1.90
CA PHE A 153 50.50 -14.50 -3.03
C PHE A 153 51.75 -13.63 -2.99
N HIS A 154 52.86 -14.36 -2.84
CA HIS A 154 54.23 -13.88 -2.94
C HIS A 154 54.48 -13.30 -4.33
N GLY A 155 55.39 -12.33 -4.38
CA GLY A 155 55.46 -11.33 -5.44
C GLY A 155 55.82 -11.83 -6.83
N LEU A 156 55.37 -11.05 -7.82
CA LEU A 156 55.95 -10.87 -9.15
C LEU A 156 55.58 -9.45 -9.65
N PRO A 157 56.33 -8.87 -10.62
CA PRO A 157 56.40 -7.44 -10.87
C PRO A 157 55.16 -6.90 -11.57
N TYR A 158 54.78 -5.68 -11.18
CA TYR A 158 53.74 -4.84 -11.79
C TYR A 158 53.72 -4.96 -13.33
N ARG A 159 52.69 -5.61 -13.87
CA ARG A 159 52.15 -5.27 -15.19
C ARG A 159 51.00 -4.32 -14.96
N GLU A 160 50.97 -3.24 -15.72
CA GLU A 160 49.86 -2.30 -15.80
C GLU A 160 48.63 -3.07 -16.31
N GLU A 161 47.77 -3.49 -15.38
CA GLU A 161 46.55 -4.24 -15.66
C GLU A 161 45.47 -3.22 -16.01
N GLU A 162 44.96 -3.31 -17.24
CA GLU A 162 43.87 -2.48 -17.75
C GLU A 162 42.72 -2.51 -16.74
N THR A 163 42.48 -1.36 -16.10
CA THR A 163 41.33 -1.09 -15.26
C THR A 163 40.09 -1.59 -16.00
N TYR A 164 39.39 -2.60 -15.46
CA TYR A 164 38.07 -3.00 -15.92
C TYR A 164 37.15 -1.77 -15.78
N GLY A 165 37.07 -0.98 -16.85
CA GLY A 165 36.13 0.11 -16.96
C GLY A 165 34.71 -0.41 -16.83
N PRO A 166 33.75 0.42 -16.40
CA PRO A 166 32.34 0.03 -16.41
C PRO A 166 31.96 -0.48 -17.80
N ASP A 167 31.19 -1.58 -17.84
CA ASP A 167 30.73 -2.20 -19.09
C ASP A 167 30.24 -1.11 -20.07
N PRO A 168 30.78 -1.02 -21.30
CA PRO A 168 30.37 -0.04 -22.30
C PRO A 168 28.87 -0.02 -22.57
N SER A 169 28.15 -1.11 -22.28
CA SER A 169 26.68 -1.18 -22.36
C SER A 169 25.94 -0.32 -21.33
N MET A 170 26.62 0.09 -20.25
CA MET A 170 26.08 0.90 -19.15
C MET A 170 26.43 2.39 -19.27
N MET A 171 27.09 2.79 -20.35
CA MET A 171 27.52 4.17 -20.56
C MET A 171 26.67 4.80 -21.66
N ARG A 172 25.74 5.69 -21.27
CA ARG A 172 25.19 6.68 -22.21
C ARG A 172 26.17 7.83 -22.34
N GLU A 173 26.04 8.61 -23.40
CA GLU A 173 27.01 9.63 -23.87
C GLU A 173 27.58 10.58 -22.80
N ASN A 174 26.99 10.70 -21.60
CA ASN A 174 27.55 11.48 -20.49
C ASN A 174 27.24 10.93 -19.08
N CYS A 175 26.87 9.65 -18.92
CA CYS A 175 26.64 9.14 -17.57
C CYS A 175 26.70 7.62 -17.39
N LEU A 176 27.08 7.23 -16.16
CA LEU A 176 27.04 5.88 -15.67
C LEU A 176 25.59 5.49 -15.32
N VAL A 177 25.01 4.59 -16.10
CA VAL A 177 23.65 4.09 -15.86
C VAL A 177 23.65 3.17 -14.65
N GLN A 178 22.86 3.55 -13.64
CA GLN A 178 22.58 2.81 -12.44
C GLN A 178 21.08 2.52 -12.39
N THR A 179 20.74 1.23 -12.46
CA THR A 179 19.37 0.76 -12.34
C THR A 179 19.30 -0.27 -11.23
N THR A 180 18.50 0.03 -10.21
CA THR A 180 18.20 -0.95 -9.16
C THR A 180 17.28 -2.05 -9.68
N GLU A 181 17.36 -3.21 -9.05
CA GLU A 181 16.37 -4.26 -9.24
C GLU A 181 14.97 -3.79 -8.81
N TRP A 182 13.95 -4.42 -9.37
CA TRP A 182 12.58 -4.14 -8.93
C TRP A 182 12.36 -4.60 -7.49
N SER A 183 11.64 -3.79 -6.71
CA SER A 183 11.14 -4.18 -5.39
C SER A 183 10.27 -5.43 -5.49
N ALA A 184 10.01 -6.04 -4.34
CA ALA A 184 8.94 -7.02 -4.21
C ALA A 184 7.60 -6.45 -4.70
N CYS A 185 6.64 -7.34 -4.93
CA CYS A 185 5.30 -6.91 -5.26
C CYS A 185 4.58 -6.53 -3.97
N SER A 186 3.94 -5.36 -3.97
CA SER A 186 3.23 -4.82 -2.81
C SER A 186 2.12 -5.69 -2.23
N LYS A 187 1.73 -6.73 -2.96
CA LYS A 187 0.78 -7.73 -2.50
C LYS A 187 1.26 -9.12 -2.86
N THR A 188 1.07 -10.04 -1.93
CA THR A 188 1.37 -11.47 -2.13
C THR A 188 0.30 -12.16 -2.99
N CYS A 189 -0.86 -11.54 -3.19
CA CYS A 189 -1.88 -11.95 -4.17
C CYS A 189 -2.62 -10.72 -4.74
N GLY A 190 -3.27 -10.88 -5.89
CA GLY A 190 -3.99 -9.80 -6.56
C GLY A 190 -3.06 -8.74 -7.18
N LEU A 191 -3.65 -7.65 -7.65
CA LEU A 191 -2.91 -6.57 -8.31
C LEU A 191 -2.25 -5.65 -7.26
N GLY A 192 -0.94 -5.51 -7.37
CA GLY A 192 -0.07 -4.65 -6.56
C GLY A 192 0.84 -3.76 -7.43
N ILE A 193 1.82 -3.12 -6.79
CA ILE A 193 2.83 -2.27 -7.41
C ILE A 193 4.23 -2.78 -7.02
N SER A 194 5.16 -2.72 -7.98
CA SER A 194 6.60 -2.81 -7.73
C SER A 194 7.26 -1.51 -8.17
N THR A 195 8.33 -1.12 -7.49
CA THR A 195 9.05 0.13 -7.76
C THR A 195 10.54 -0.14 -7.94
N ARG A 196 11.23 0.73 -8.68
CA ARG A 196 12.69 0.76 -8.79
C ARG A 196 13.16 2.19 -8.95
N VAL A 197 14.43 2.43 -8.71
CA VAL A 197 15.11 3.68 -9.05
C VAL A 197 16.08 3.45 -10.19
N THR A 198 16.09 4.34 -11.18
CA THR A 198 17.00 4.30 -12.32
C THR A 198 17.36 5.72 -12.75
N ASN A 199 18.56 5.92 -13.30
CA ASN A 199 18.94 7.13 -14.02
C ASN A 199 19.03 6.90 -15.54
N ASP A 200 18.45 5.80 -16.05
CA ASP A 200 18.41 5.46 -17.48
C ASP A 200 17.39 6.31 -18.25
N ASN A 201 17.60 7.62 -18.24
CA ASN A 201 16.85 8.61 -19.01
C ASN A 201 17.81 9.56 -19.73
N ARG A 202 17.26 10.42 -20.60
CA ARG A 202 18.08 11.30 -21.45
C ARG A 202 18.85 12.33 -20.62
N GLU A 203 18.27 12.75 -19.51
CA GLU A 203 18.81 13.76 -18.61
C GLU A 203 19.76 13.17 -17.55
N CYS A 204 19.90 11.85 -17.51
CA CYS A 204 20.60 11.06 -16.51
C CYS A 204 20.30 11.44 -15.05
N ARG A 205 19.02 11.67 -14.76
CA ARG A 205 18.54 11.98 -13.41
C ARG A 205 17.92 10.75 -12.78
N LEU A 206 18.21 10.54 -11.50
CA LEU A 206 17.55 9.47 -10.74
C LEU A 206 16.04 9.70 -10.69
N GLU A 207 15.29 8.72 -11.18
CA GLU A 207 13.83 8.70 -11.17
C GLU A 207 13.30 7.41 -10.53
N LYS A 208 12.16 7.53 -9.85
CA LYS A 208 11.42 6.37 -9.34
C LYS A 208 10.46 5.88 -10.42
N GLN A 209 10.71 4.68 -10.93
CA GLN A 209 9.81 4.00 -11.83
C GLN A 209 8.86 3.07 -11.06
N THR A 210 7.61 2.97 -11.53
CA THR A 210 6.58 2.10 -10.94
C THR A 210 5.97 1.21 -12.02
N ARG A 211 5.66 -0.04 -11.65
CA ARG A 211 4.94 -0.99 -12.50
C ARG A 211 3.89 -1.74 -11.69
N LEU A 212 2.81 -2.16 -12.35
CA LEU A 212 1.85 -3.10 -11.80
C LEU A 212 2.48 -4.49 -11.66
N CYS A 213 2.10 -5.23 -10.64
CA CYS A 213 2.56 -6.61 -10.40
C CYS A 213 1.40 -7.48 -9.90
N MET A 214 1.44 -8.77 -10.18
CA MET A 214 0.50 -9.75 -9.63
C MET A 214 1.22 -11.08 -9.47
N VAL A 215 1.55 -11.45 -8.23
CA VAL A 215 2.29 -12.69 -7.93
C VAL A 215 1.41 -13.92 -8.19
N ARG A 216 0.14 -13.84 -7.77
CA ARG A 216 -0.90 -14.87 -7.91
C ARG A 216 -2.30 -14.28 -7.70
N PRO A 217 -3.38 -14.87 -8.24
CA PRO A 217 -4.75 -14.48 -7.91
C PRO A 217 -5.10 -14.85 -6.46
N CYS A 218 -5.90 -14.04 -5.76
CA CYS A 218 -6.26 -14.31 -4.35
C CYS A 218 -7.23 -15.50 -4.18
N GLU A 219 -8.15 -15.70 -5.12
CA GLU A 219 -9.16 -16.79 -5.05
C GLU A 219 -8.66 -18.15 -5.60
N SER A 220 -7.36 -18.25 -5.90
CA SER A 220 -6.83 -19.48 -6.49
C SER A 220 -6.50 -20.50 -5.39
N GLN A 221 -7.23 -21.62 -5.35
CA GLN A 221 -6.96 -22.78 -4.47
C GLN A 221 -5.70 -23.54 -4.93
N LEU A 222 -4.56 -22.86 -4.97
CA LEU A 222 -3.30 -23.37 -5.52
C LEU A 222 -2.73 -24.54 -4.70
N GLU A 223 -3.08 -24.63 -3.41
CA GLU A 223 -2.66 -25.72 -2.51
C GLU A 223 -3.21 -27.07 -2.98
N GLN A 224 -4.45 -27.11 -3.45
CA GLN A 224 -5.09 -28.34 -3.93
C GLN A 224 -4.49 -28.83 -5.26
N SER A 225 -3.78 -27.96 -5.99
CA SER A 225 -3.10 -28.31 -7.24
C SER A 225 -1.72 -28.96 -7.03
N ILE A 226 -1.27 -29.09 -5.79
CA ILE A 226 0.01 -29.74 -5.47
C ILE A 226 -0.14 -31.25 -5.69
N ARG A 227 0.66 -31.80 -6.62
CA ARG A 227 0.67 -33.24 -6.91
C ARG A 227 1.10 -34.05 -5.68
N LYS A 228 0.47 -35.20 -5.46
CA LYS A 228 0.84 -36.15 -4.39
C LYS A 228 2.36 -36.40 -4.38
N GLY A 229 2.98 -36.21 -3.21
CA GLY A 229 4.43 -36.36 -2.99
C GLY A 229 5.26 -35.08 -3.19
N LYS A 230 4.68 -33.98 -3.70
CA LYS A 230 5.37 -32.67 -3.76
C LYS A 230 4.93 -31.78 -2.60
N LYS A 231 5.86 -30.94 -2.12
CA LYS A 231 5.59 -29.94 -1.07
C LYS A 231 5.33 -28.53 -1.61
N CYS A 232 5.59 -28.31 -2.90
CA CYS A 232 5.46 -27.02 -3.56
C CYS A 232 5.01 -27.16 -5.02
N ILE A 233 4.35 -26.12 -5.51
CA ILE A 233 4.17 -25.87 -6.94
C ILE A 233 4.81 -24.51 -7.27
N ARG A 234 5.76 -24.49 -8.21
CA ARG A 234 6.57 -23.29 -8.46
C ARG A 234 5.89 -22.29 -9.39
N THR A 235 5.37 -22.76 -10.52
CA THR A 235 4.78 -21.89 -11.55
C THR A 235 3.53 -22.55 -12.11
N PRO A 236 2.38 -22.48 -11.39
CA PRO A 236 1.12 -22.98 -11.90
C PRO A 236 0.76 -22.30 -13.23
N ARG A 237 0.20 -23.07 -14.15
CA ARG A 237 -0.34 -22.54 -15.41
C ARG A 237 -1.84 -22.38 -15.25
N LEU A 238 -2.36 -21.16 -15.46
CA LEU A 238 -3.79 -21.00 -15.65
C LEU A 238 -4.18 -21.54 -17.02
N SER A 239 -5.31 -22.24 -17.07
CA SER A 239 -5.86 -22.84 -18.29
C SER A 239 -6.52 -21.80 -19.21
N LYS A 240 -7.00 -20.67 -18.65
CA LYS A 240 -7.75 -19.65 -19.40
C LYS A 240 -7.04 -18.29 -19.39
N PRO A 241 -7.07 -17.54 -20.51
CA PRO A 241 -6.68 -16.13 -20.52
C PRO A 241 -7.57 -15.31 -19.58
N MET A 242 -7.01 -14.27 -18.97
CA MET A 242 -7.74 -13.33 -18.13
C MET A 242 -7.43 -11.88 -18.52
N LYS A 243 -8.35 -10.98 -18.15
CA LYS A 243 -8.12 -9.52 -18.21
C LYS A 243 -7.68 -9.03 -16.83
N PHE A 244 -6.94 -7.93 -16.80
CA PHE A 244 -6.61 -7.26 -15.54
C PHE A 244 -7.51 -6.05 -15.36
N GLU A 245 -7.79 -5.70 -14.11
CA GLU A 245 -8.62 -4.56 -13.73
C GLU A 245 -7.90 -3.68 -12.72
N ILE A 246 -7.96 -2.36 -12.92
CA ILE A 246 -7.45 -1.36 -12.00
C ILE A 246 -8.40 -0.16 -11.98
N SER A 247 -8.88 0.21 -10.78
CA SER A 247 -9.78 1.35 -10.59
C SER A 247 -10.99 1.37 -11.54
N GLY A 248 -11.60 0.20 -11.81
CA GLY A 248 -12.74 0.06 -12.73
C GLY A 248 -12.38 0.03 -14.22
N CYS A 249 -11.11 0.20 -14.59
CA CYS A 249 -10.63 0.09 -15.96
C CYS A 249 -10.10 -1.31 -16.23
N THR A 250 -10.42 -1.89 -17.40
CA THR A 250 -10.05 -3.27 -17.76
C THR A 250 -9.12 -3.32 -18.98
N THR A 251 -8.25 -4.32 -19.04
CA THR A 251 -7.34 -4.46 -20.20
C THR A 251 -8.11 -4.71 -21.48
N THR A 252 -7.69 -4.06 -22.57
CA THR A 252 -8.30 -4.23 -23.89
C THR A 252 -8.16 -5.66 -24.40
N LYS A 253 -6.97 -6.24 -24.18
CA LYS A 253 -6.62 -7.63 -24.54
C LYS A 253 -6.71 -8.54 -23.31
N SER A 254 -6.94 -9.84 -23.57
CA SER A 254 -6.80 -10.89 -22.57
C SER A 254 -5.41 -11.49 -22.63
N TYR A 255 -4.83 -11.82 -21.47
CA TYR A 255 -3.47 -12.30 -21.33
C TYR A 255 -3.44 -13.67 -20.67
N ARG A 256 -2.40 -14.46 -20.95
CA ARG A 256 -2.11 -15.73 -20.25
C ARG A 256 -0.86 -15.56 -19.37
N PRO A 257 -0.94 -14.81 -18.26
CA PRO A 257 0.18 -14.63 -17.35
C PRO A 257 0.55 -15.95 -16.66
N LYS A 258 1.81 -16.07 -16.27
CA LYS A 258 2.26 -17.09 -15.30
C LYS A 258 2.17 -16.48 -13.90
N PHE A 259 1.93 -17.34 -12.92
CA PHE A 259 1.90 -16.96 -11.52
C PHE A 259 2.88 -17.80 -10.73
N CYS A 260 3.25 -17.32 -9.54
CA CYS A 260 3.98 -18.12 -8.57
C CYS A 260 3.02 -18.90 -7.69
N GLY A 261 3.40 -20.12 -7.35
CA GLY A 261 2.54 -20.99 -6.57
C GLY A 261 2.75 -20.84 -5.06
N VAL A 262 2.54 -21.93 -4.36
CA VAL A 262 2.59 -22.04 -2.90
C VAL A 262 3.43 -23.25 -2.50
N CYS A 263 3.93 -23.19 -1.27
CA CYS A 263 4.72 -24.23 -0.63
C CYS A 263 4.10 -24.51 0.75
N LEU A 264 4.01 -25.79 1.11
CA LEU A 264 3.44 -26.25 2.39
C LEU A 264 4.51 -26.50 3.46
N ASP A 265 5.79 -26.27 3.13
CA ASP A 265 6.94 -26.62 3.98
C ASP A 265 7.68 -25.40 4.53
N GLY A 266 6.97 -24.28 4.70
CA GLY A 266 7.51 -23.04 5.25
C GLY A 266 8.36 -22.21 4.27
N ARG A 267 8.55 -22.69 3.03
CA ARG A 267 9.12 -21.88 1.94
C ARG A 267 8.08 -20.96 1.35
N CYS A 268 8.51 -19.86 0.76
CA CYS A 268 7.70 -19.01 -0.11
C CYS A 268 8.17 -19.18 -1.56
N CYS A 269 7.24 -18.96 -2.49
CA CYS A 269 7.52 -18.98 -3.91
C CYS A 269 7.35 -17.58 -4.49
N THR A 270 8.45 -16.94 -4.89
CA THR A 270 8.47 -15.55 -5.38
C THR A 270 8.91 -15.46 -6.85
N PRO A 271 8.62 -14.36 -7.55
CA PRO A 271 9.10 -14.14 -8.91
C PRO A 271 10.64 -14.13 -8.98
N HIS A 272 11.22 -14.89 -9.91
CA HIS A 272 12.69 -14.96 -10.09
C HIS A 272 13.13 -14.28 -11.40
N ARG A 273 12.50 -14.62 -12.53
CA ARG A 273 12.70 -13.90 -13.80
C ARG A 273 11.40 -13.24 -14.21
N THR A 274 11.45 -11.94 -14.49
CA THR A 274 10.28 -11.14 -14.87
C THR A 274 10.59 -10.29 -16.10
N THR A 275 9.54 -9.85 -16.78
CA THR A 275 9.62 -8.83 -17.85
C THR A 275 8.54 -7.80 -17.63
N THR A 276 8.83 -6.55 -17.98
CA THR A 276 7.84 -5.47 -17.94
C THR A 276 7.26 -5.27 -19.33
N LEU A 277 5.94 -5.27 -19.46
CA LEU A 277 5.25 -4.97 -20.72
C LEU A 277 4.27 -3.81 -20.53
N PRO A 278 4.15 -2.89 -21.51
CA PRO A 278 3.09 -1.89 -21.51
C PRO A 278 1.73 -2.55 -21.81
N MET A 279 0.70 -2.13 -21.08
CA MET A 279 -0.67 -2.61 -21.19
C MET A 279 -1.63 -1.43 -21.37
N GLU A 280 -2.66 -1.64 -22.17
CA GLU A 280 -3.72 -0.66 -22.40
C GLU A 280 -4.98 -1.08 -21.63
N PHE A 281 -5.49 -0.16 -20.82
CA PHE A 281 -6.72 -0.30 -20.07
C PHE A 281 -7.77 0.65 -20.61
N LYS A 282 -8.98 0.13 -20.84
CA LYS A 282 -10.16 0.90 -21.23
C LYS A 282 -11.05 1.09 -20.01
N CYS A 283 -11.38 2.34 -19.71
CA CYS A 283 -12.24 2.73 -18.61
C CYS A 283 -13.71 2.87 -19.07
N PRO A 284 -14.69 2.86 -18.15
CA PRO A 284 -16.12 2.94 -18.49
C PRO A 284 -16.53 4.22 -19.24
N ASP A 285 -15.81 5.31 -19.00
CA ASP A 285 -15.96 6.60 -19.68
C ASP A 285 -15.34 6.64 -21.08
N GLY A 286 -14.77 5.53 -21.56
CA GLY A 286 -14.15 5.40 -22.88
C GLY A 286 -12.67 5.81 -22.94
N GLN A 287 -12.09 6.34 -21.85
CA GLN A 287 -10.67 6.68 -21.81
C GLN A 287 -9.78 5.44 -21.89
N VAL A 288 -8.62 5.59 -22.55
CA VAL A 288 -7.61 4.54 -22.65
C VAL A 288 -6.33 4.99 -21.96
N MET A 289 -5.90 4.24 -20.96
CA MET A 289 -4.67 4.52 -20.20
C MET A 289 -3.63 3.41 -20.41
N LYS A 290 -2.35 3.81 -20.46
CA LYS A 290 -1.21 2.89 -20.57
C LYS A 290 -0.55 2.71 -19.22
N LYS A 291 -0.32 1.47 -18.81
CA LYS A 291 0.43 1.12 -17.59
C LYS A 291 1.42 0.01 -17.86
N HIS A 292 2.58 0.09 -17.21
CA HIS A 292 3.57 -0.99 -17.24
C HIS A 292 3.20 -2.09 -16.26
N MET A 293 3.28 -3.34 -16.68
CA MET A 293 2.95 -4.51 -15.86
C MET A 293 4.06 -5.56 -15.90
N MET A 294 4.33 -6.15 -14.74
CA MET A 294 5.20 -7.30 -14.57
C MET A 294 4.55 -8.58 -15.11
N PHE A 295 5.26 -9.29 -15.99
CA PHE A 295 4.97 -10.63 -16.46
C PHE A 295 6.03 -11.60 -15.94
N ILE A 296 5.60 -12.61 -15.20
CA ILE A 296 6.47 -13.62 -14.60
C ILE A 296 6.91 -14.62 -15.68
N LYS A 297 8.22 -14.85 -15.83
CA LYS A 297 8.79 -15.90 -16.69
C LYS A 297 9.00 -17.20 -15.90
N SER A 298 9.55 -17.08 -14.70
CA SER A 298 9.79 -18.18 -13.75
C SER A 298 9.76 -17.70 -12.29
N CYS A 299 9.49 -18.63 -11.37
CA CYS A 299 9.51 -18.39 -9.92
C CYS A 299 10.60 -19.25 -9.25
N ALA A 300 10.99 -18.90 -8.02
CA ALA A 300 11.89 -19.67 -7.18
C ALA A 300 11.30 -19.87 -5.77
N CYS A 301 11.60 -21.01 -5.14
CA CYS A 301 11.17 -21.28 -3.76
C CYS A 301 12.37 -21.12 -2.83
N HIS A 302 12.22 -20.36 -1.76
CA HIS A 302 13.27 -20.09 -0.77
C HIS A 302 12.68 -19.90 0.63
N TYR A 303 13.54 -19.88 1.66
CA TYR A 303 13.14 -19.66 3.05
C TYR A 303 13.16 -18.18 3.47
N ASN A 304 13.81 -17.31 2.69
CA ASN A 304 13.89 -15.87 2.98
C ASN A 304 12.60 -15.16 2.55
N CYS A 305 11.51 -15.38 3.25
CA CYS A 305 10.22 -14.88 2.82
C CYS A 305 10.07 -13.38 3.09
N PRO A 306 9.54 -12.61 2.12
CA PRO A 306 9.20 -11.22 2.36
C PRO A 306 8.21 -11.20 3.52
N GLY A 307 8.62 -10.60 4.65
CA GLY A 307 7.85 -10.63 5.87
C GLY A 307 6.51 -9.94 5.66
N GLU A 308 5.44 -10.49 6.23
CA GLU A 308 4.09 -9.89 6.20
C GLU A 308 3.99 -8.53 6.90
N ASN A 309 5.11 -8.00 7.42
CA ASN A 309 5.18 -6.78 8.22
C ASN A 309 5.77 -5.56 7.48
N ASP A 310 6.00 -5.62 6.16
CA ASP A 310 6.31 -4.41 5.38
C ASP A 310 5.05 -3.58 5.10
N ILE A 311 4.55 -2.94 6.17
CA ILE A 311 3.37 -2.06 6.19
C ILE A 311 3.48 -0.91 5.15
N PHE A 312 4.69 -0.54 4.71
CA PHE A 312 4.88 0.52 3.72
C PHE A 312 4.43 0.16 2.29
N GLU A 313 4.25 -1.12 1.97
CA GLU A 313 3.59 -1.53 0.72
C GLU A 313 2.05 -1.49 0.83
N SER A 314 1.51 -1.51 2.05
CA SER A 314 0.07 -1.49 2.34
C SER A 314 -0.53 -0.07 2.42
N MET A 315 0.29 0.96 2.72
CA MET A 315 -0.20 2.35 2.89
C MET A 315 -0.66 3.02 1.59
N TYR A 316 -0.35 2.46 0.41
CA TYR A 316 -0.89 2.92 -0.87
C TYR A 316 -2.29 2.34 -1.19
N TYR A 317 -2.86 1.51 -0.33
CA TYR A 317 -4.03 0.67 -0.65
C TYR A 317 -5.17 0.71 0.37
N LYS A 318 -5.43 1.84 1.04
CA LYS A 318 -6.79 2.06 1.57
C LYS A 318 -7.69 2.42 0.38
N LYS A 319 -8.30 1.39 -0.21
CA LYS A 319 -9.44 1.53 -1.11
C LYS A 319 -10.54 2.22 -0.29
N MET A 320 -10.89 3.46 -0.62
CA MET A 320 -12.14 4.05 -0.16
C MET A 320 -13.27 3.28 -0.86
N MET A 321 -13.81 2.29 -0.17
CA MET A 321 -15.02 1.58 -0.54
C MET A 321 -15.97 1.66 0.64
N GLY A 322 -17.06 2.41 0.47
CA GLY A 322 -18.21 2.39 1.37
C GLY A 322 -18.78 3.76 1.71
N ASP A 323 -19.39 4.42 0.73
CA ASP A 323 -20.53 5.35 0.92
C ASP A 323 -21.52 5.09 -0.22
N MET A 324 -22.15 3.91 -0.21
CA MET A 324 -23.40 3.60 -0.89
C MET A 324 -24.04 2.37 -0.22
N ALA A 325 -24.73 2.60 0.89
CA ALA A 325 -25.95 1.91 1.31
C ALA A 325 -26.53 2.67 2.50
#